data_AF-A0A2G8L0U3-F1
#
_entry.id   AF-A0A2G8L0U3-F1
#
_cell.length_a   1.000
_cell.length_b   1.000
_cell.length_c   1.000
_cell.angle_alpha   90.00
_cell.angle_beta   90.00
_cell.angle_gamma   90.00
#
_symmetry.space_group_name_H-M   'P 1'
#
loop_
_entity.id
_entity.type
_entity.pdbx_description
1 polymer ?
#
loop_
_entity_poly.entity_id
_entity_poly.type
_entity_poly.pdbx_seq_one_letter_code
_entity_poly.pdbx_strand_id
1 'polypeptide(L)'
;MALAGLNRSRSSLWCEMVSSLSRQLDNPYLRAMFTFMTSTDATSYMVLKEAEMQIEDRIGFACLYLNDQHLSEYLEQLSTSIIRNGNLAGVLVTGLTKGSGLELLQSYLDHTCDVQSVSCVVLHASELIRDKKVEQWMQIYRRLLDTWRLWHQRAKFDMFLHAIDSRKKVPEQTYVHCHFCSSPVSPSLLSSRSIQSGGSHMRFGGRGQSTLKPKACYVCRKPLPRCSLCQMNMGTTSGTSKLLPQRNKSSKALQSSTGGGDNAVKASFDVWFTWCQSCRHGGHGCHLRDWFSTHSECPVTGCACKCMQLDTVGAFPALDSMDT
;
A
#
# COMPACT_ATOMS: atom_id res chain seq x y z
N MET A 1 -10.31 16.52 -44.47
CA MET A 1 -9.67 17.80 -44.84
C MET A 1 -8.21 17.56 -45.21
N ALA A 2 -7.66 18.26 -46.20
CA ALA A 2 -6.28 18.07 -46.67
C ALA A 2 -5.35 19.20 -46.20
N LEU A 3 -4.17 18.84 -45.70
CA LEU A 3 -3.13 19.77 -45.23
C LEU A 3 -2.39 20.48 -46.38
N ALA A 4 -2.55 20.00 -47.62
CA ALA A 4 -1.84 20.49 -48.81
C ALA A 4 -2.20 21.92 -49.24
N GLY A 5 -3.24 22.53 -48.65
CA GLY A 5 -3.66 23.91 -48.97
C GLY A 5 -3.03 25.00 -48.09
N LEU A 6 -2.16 24.63 -47.14
CA LEU A 6 -1.51 25.60 -46.25
C LEU A 6 -0.54 26.50 -47.02
N ASN A 7 -0.84 27.79 -47.04
CA ASN A 7 -0.07 28.86 -47.68
C ASN A 7 0.54 29.78 -46.60
N ARG A 8 1.73 30.35 -46.84
CA ARG A 8 2.34 31.37 -45.95
C ARG A 8 1.44 32.61 -45.78
N SER A 9 0.62 32.95 -46.76
CA SER A 9 -0.50 33.88 -46.64
C SER A 9 -1.63 33.20 -45.86
N ARG A 10 -1.70 33.50 -44.56
CA ARG A 10 -2.73 33.02 -43.61
C ARG A 10 -4.12 33.65 -43.83
N SER A 11 -4.31 34.42 -44.91
CA SER A 11 -5.54 35.15 -45.27
C SER A 11 -6.25 34.55 -46.50
N SER A 12 -6.06 33.24 -46.73
CA SER A 12 -6.55 32.58 -47.94
C SER A 12 -7.94 31.98 -47.73
N LEU A 13 -8.66 31.79 -48.83
CA LEU A 13 -9.95 31.08 -48.92
C LEU A 13 -9.92 29.70 -48.23
N TRP A 14 -8.74 29.09 -48.17
CA TRP A 14 -8.49 27.87 -47.40
C TRP A 14 -8.68 28.05 -45.89
N CYS A 15 -8.20 29.15 -45.29
CA CYS A 15 -8.35 29.39 -43.86
C CYS A 15 -9.82 29.58 -43.46
N GLU A 16 -10.62 30.26 -44.29
CA GLU A 16 -12.07 30.41 -44.06
C GLU A 16 -12.79 29.06 -44.15
N MET A 17 -12.48 28.27 -45.19
CA MET A 17 -13.04 26.94 -45.38
C MET A 17 -12.67 26.02 -44.21
N VAL A 18 -11.40 26.00 -43.80
CA VAL A 18 -10.91 25.17 -42.69
C VAL A 18 -11.51 25.62 -41.37
N SER A 19 -11.64 26.92 -41.12
CA SER A 19 -12.27 27.43 -39.89
C SER A 19 -13.74 27.04 -39.75
N SER A 20 -14.43 26.86 -40.88
CA SER A 20 -15.82 26.38 -40.93
C SER A 20 -15.90 24.86 -40.73
N LEU A 21 -15.09 24.11 -41.49
CA LEU A 21 -15.13 22.64 -41.51
C LEU A 21 -14.45 22.01 -40.29
N SER A 22 -13.51 22.69 -39.64
CA SER A 22 -12.82 22.17 -38.44
C SER A 22 -13.80 21.87 -37.32
N ARG A 23 -14.84 22.69 -37.13
CA ARG A 23 -15.86 22.47 -36.09
C ARG A 23 -16.70 21.21 -36.30
N GLN A 24 -16.70 20.66 -37.52
CA GLN A 24 -17.42 19.43 -37.86
C GLN A 24 -16.58 18.17 -37.64
N LEU A 25 -15.31 18.30 -37.23
CA LEU A 25 -14.46 17.16 -36.94
C LEU A 25 -14.75 16.62 -35.54
N ASP A 26 -14.89 15.29 -35.43
CA ASP A 26 -15.09 14.63 -34.14
C ASP A 26 -13.82 14.63 -33.26
N ASN A 27 -12.64 14.60 -33.88
CA ASN A 27 -11.39 14.50 -33.14
C ASN A 27 -10.92 15.88 -32.63
N PRO A 28 -10.82 16.08 -31.29
CA PRO A 28 -10.45 17.37 -30.71
C PRO A 28 -9.04 17.83 -31.08
N TYR A 29 -8.09 16.91 -31.22
CA TYR A 29 -6.72 17.25 -31.61
C TYR A 29 -6.64 17.72 -33.06
N LEU A 30 -7.45 17.15 -33.96
CA LEU A 30 -7.52 17.65 -35.32
C LEU A 30 -8.15 19.05 -35.36
N ARG A 31 -9.20 19.31 -34.57
CA ARG A 31 -9.77 20.65 -34.41
C ARG A 31 -8.74 21.65 -33.90
N ALA A 32 -8.01 21.29 -32.84
CA ALA A 32 -6.92 22.06 -32.27
C ALA A 32 -5.81 22.34 -33.30
N MET A 33 -5.37 21.33 -34.05
CA MET A 33 -4.33 21.45 -35.07
C MET A 33 -4.76 22.41 -36.19
N PHE A 34 -5.98 22.24 -36.73
CA PHE A 34 -6.47 23.17 -37.75
C PHE A 34 -6.64 24.58 -37.20
N THR A 35 -7.15 24.73 -35.97
CA THR A 35 -7.26 26.03 -35.30
C THR A 35 -5.90 26.70 -35.19
N PHE A 36 -4.87 25.97 -34.77
CA PHE A 36 -3.50 26.46 -34.70
C PHE A 36 -2.97 26.89 -36.07
N MET A 37 -3.13 26.05 -37.09
CA MET A 37 -2.65 26.33 -38.45
C MET A 37 -3.33 27.56 -39.08
N THR A 38 -4.61 27.79 -38.78
CA THR A 38 -5.36 28.96 -39.25
C THR A 38 -5.17 30.20 -38.38
N SER A 39 -4.61 30.05 -37.17
CA SER A 39 -4.44 31.16 -36.23
C SER A 39 -3.31 32.12 -36.63
N THR A 40 -3.51 33.39 -36.35
CA THR A 40 -2.43 34.39 -36.28
C THR A 40 -1.75 34.29 -34.92
N ASP A 41 -0.54 34.83 -34.77
CA ASP A 41 0.19 34.76 -33.50
C ASP A 41 -0.62 35.37 -32.33
N ALA A 42 -1.49 36.34 -32.62
CA ALA A 42 -2.42 36.93 -31.65
C ALA A 42 -3.62 36.03 -31.26
N THR A 43 -3.91 34.96 -31.99
CA THR A 43 -5.09 34.08 -31.79
C THR A 43 -4.72 32.62 -31.50
N SER A 44 -3.43 32.30 -31.39
CA SER A 44 -2.92 30.95 -31.05
C SER A 44 -3.52 30.38 -29.75
N TYR A 45 -3.90 31.24 -28.81
CA TYR A 45 -4.56 30.83 -27.56
C TYR A 45 -5.94 30.17 -27.75
N MET A 46 -6.56 30.25 -28.94
CA MET A 46 -7.84 29.57 -29.21
C MET A 46 -7.73 28.05 -29.16
N VAL A 47 -6.53 27.50 -29.40
CA VAL A 47 -6.23 26.07 -29.23
C VAL A 47 -6.48 25.63 -27.79
N LEU A 48 -6.19 26.50 -26.82
CA LEU A 48 -6.37 26.23 -25.40
C LEU A 48 -7.84 26.21 -24.98
N LYS A 49 -8.78 26.65 -25.82
CA LYS A 49 -10.22 26.60 -25.57
C LYS A 49 -10.88 25.29 -26.01
N GLU A 50 -10.14 24.41 -26.68
CA GLU A 50 -10.63 23.08 -27.06
C GLU A 50 -10.83 22.22 -25.81
N ALA A 51 -12.07 22.16 -25.31
CA ALA A 51 -12.39 21.59 -24.00
C ALA A 51 -12.26 20.06 -23.95
N GLU A 52 -12.39 19.39 -25.10
CA GLU A 52 -12.27 17.93 -25.24
C GLU A 52 -10.81 17.46 -25.36
N MET A 53 -9.85 18.38 -25.51
CA MET A 53 -8.44 18.05 -25.48
C MET A 53 -8.00 17.77 -24.03
N GLN A 54 -7.11 16.79 -23.85
CA GLN A 54 -6.57 16.44 -22.54
C GLN A 54 -5.87 17.66 -21.91
N ILE A 55 -6.00 17.78 -20.59
CA ILE A 55 -5.52 18.95 -19.84
C ILE A 55 -4.00 19.04 -19.90
N GLU A 56 -3.32 17.90 -19.85
CA GLU A 56 -1.88 17.73 -19.96
C GLU A 56 -1.37 18.34 -21.27
N ASP A 57 -2.04 18.06 -22.38
CA ASP A 57 -1.67 18.56 -23.70
C ASP A 57 -1.96 20.06 -23.84
N ARG A 58 -3.06 20.54 -23.26
CA ARG A 58 -3.37 21.97 -23.20
C ARG A 58 -2.32 22.74 -22.39
N ILE A 59 -1.89 22.20 -21.25
CA ILE A 59 -0.82 22.79 -20.44
C ILE A 59 0.51 22.74 -21.19
N GLY A 60 0.84 21.60 -21.81
CA GLY A 60 2.04 21.47 -22.63
C GLY A 60 2.09 22.49 -23.77
N PHE A 61 0.98 22.67 -24.49
CA PHE A 61 0.85 23.69 -25.52
C PHE A 61 1.00 25.10 -24.93
N ALA A 62 0.35 25.40 -23.80
CA ALA A 62 0.48 26.70 -23.14
C ALA A 62 1.94 27.02 -22.78
N CYS A 63 2.67 26.06 -22.22
CA CYS A 63 4.09 26.22 -21.88
C CYS A 63 5.01 26.43 -23.08
N LEU A 64 4.64 25.92 -24.26
CA LEU A 64 5.44 26.06 -25.48
C LEU A 64 5.19 27.39 -26.20
N TYR A 65 3.97 27.91 -26.15
CA TYR A 65 3.53 29.00 -27.04
C TYR A 65 3.06 30.27 -26.33
N LEU A 66 2.77 30.25 -25.02
CA LEU A 66 2.44 31.46 -24.26
C LEU A 66 3.69 32.08 -23.64
N ASN A 67 3.66 33.41 -23.47
CA ASN A 67 4.62 34.11 -22.63
C ASN A 67 4.28 33.92 -21.14
N ASP A 68 5.22 34.26 -20.25
CA ASP A 68 5.06 34.06 -18.81
C ASP A 68 3.80 34.71 -18.21
N GLN A 69 3.44 35.90 -18.69
CA GLN A 69 2.26 36.61 -18.22
C GLN A 69 0.98 35.87 -18.60
N HIS A 70 0.79 35.56 -19.87
CA HIS A 70 -0.40 34.84 -20.36
C HIS A 70 -0.46 33.40 -19.87
N LEU A 71 0.70 32.76 -19.67
CA LEU A 71 0.76 31.42 -19.07
C LEU A 71 0.23 31.46 -17.63
N SER A 72 0.66 32.46 -16.84
CA SER A 72 0.20 32.63 -15.47
C SER A 72 -1.32 32.87 -15.41
N GLU A 73 -1.83 33.79 -16.23
CA GLU A 73 -3.27 34.08 -16.35
C GLU A 73 -4.07 32.84 -16.77
N TYR A 74 -3.55 32.07 -17.73
CA TYR A 74 -4.17 30.84 -18.21
C TYR A 74 -4.23 29.75 -17.13
N LEU A 75 -3.13 29.50 -16.42
CA LEU A 75 -3.07 28.48 -15.37
C LEU A 75 -3.99 28.81 -14.20
N GLU A 76 -4.12 30.09 -13.84
CA GLU A 76 -5.05 30.54 -12.79
C GLU A 76 -6.52 30.29 -13.17
N GLN A 77 -6.90 30.66 -14.41
CA GLN A 77 -8.24 30.41 -14.95
C GLN A 77 -8.53 28.90 -15.07
N LEU A 78 -7.55 28.13 -15.55
CA LEU A 78 -7.64 26.68 -15.70
C LEU A 78 -7.80 26.00 -14.33
N SER A 79 -6.99 26.39 -13.34
CA SER A 79 -7.06 25.89 -11.97
C SER A 79 -8.46 26.11 -11.37
N THR A 80 -8.97 27.34 -11.48
CA THR A 80 -10.32 27.69 -10.98
C THR A 80 -11.41 26.84 -11.63
N SER A 81 -11.35 26.66 -12.95
CA SER A 81 -12.31 25.84 -13.70
C SER A 81 -12.24 24.36 -13.33
N ILE A 82 -11.03 23.81 -13.23
CA ILE A 82 -10.83 22.39 -12.91
C ILE A 82 -11.27 22.09 -11.47
N ILE A 83 -10.92 22.94 -10.50
CA ILE A 83 -11.37 22.80 -9.11
C ILE A 83 -12.90 22.81 -9.07
N ARG A 84 -13.55 23.79 -9.73
CA ARG A 84 -15.02 23.87 -9.76
C ARG A 84 -15.67 22.61 -10.33
N ASN A 85 -15.10 22.03 -11.38
CA ASN A 85 -15.64 20.85 -12.03
C ASN A 85 -15.21 19.53 -11.36
N GLY A 86 -14.30 19.58 -10.38
CA GLY A 86 -13.76 18.40 -9.70
C GLY A 86 -12.93 17.49 -10.61
N ASN A 87 -12.25 18.00 -11.65
CA ASN A 87 -11.51 17.12 -12.56
C ASN A 87 -10.12 16.75 -11.99
N LEU A 88 -9.92 15.49 -11.61
CA LEU A 88 -8.68 15.02 -10.97
C LEU A 88 -7.41 15.20 -11.81
N ALA A 89 -7.49 15.37 -13.14
CA ALA A 89 -6.32 15.75 -13.95
C ALA A 89 -5.72 17.10 -13.52
N GLY A 90 -6.51 17.94 -12.84
CA GLY A 90 -6.07 19.19 -12.22
C GLY A 90 -5.00 19.05 -11.16
N VAL A 91 -4.76 17.85 -10.64
CA VAL A 91 -3.65 17.58 -9.72
C VAL A 91 -2.31 18.01 -10.33
N LEU A 92 -2.18 17.98 -11.66
CA LEU A 92 -1.00 18.47 -12.38
C LEU A 92 -0.71 19.96 -12.12
N VAL A 93 -1.75 20.78 -11.92
CA VAL A 93 -1.63 22.24 -11.72
C VAL A 93 -1.75 22.62 -10.25
N THR A 94 -2.66 21.99 -9.50
CA THR A 94 -2.90 22.33 -8.09
C THR A 94 -1.91 21.66 -7.13
N GLY A 95 -1.26 20.59 -7.60
CA GLY A 95 -0.58 19.63 -6.73
C GLY A 95 -1.52 18.97 -5.73
N LEU A 96 -0.96 18.14 -4.86
CA LEU A 96 -1.65 17.57 -3.69
C LEU A 96 -1.34 18.41 -2.43
N THR A 97 -1.70 19.68 -2.49
CA THR A 97 -1.43 20.69 -1.44
C THR A 97 -2.68 21.00 -0.62
N LYS A 98 -2.52 21.53 0.60
CA LYS A 98 -3.62 21.81 1.54
C LYS A 98 -4.64 22.87 1.06
N GLY A 99 -4.28 23.68 0.07
CA GLY A 99 -5.17 24.68 -0.53
C GLY A 99 -5.89 24.10 -1.74
N SER A 100 -5.49 24.55 -2.93
CA SER A 100 -6.12 24.19 -4.20
C SER A 100 -6.24 22.69 -4.47
N GLY A 101 -5.23 21.89 -4.08
CA GLY A 101 -5.28 20.43 -4.23
C GLY A 101 -6.39 19.79 -3.39
N LEU A 102 -6.55 20.24 -2.15
CA LEU A 102 -7.61 19.76 -1.26
C LEU A 102 -9.00 20.22 -1.71
N GLU A 103 -9.11 21.46 -2.22
CA GLU A 103 -10.35 21.98 -2.82
C GLU A 103 -10.76 21.18 -4.05
N LEU A 104 -9.80 20.81 -4.91
CA LEU A 104 -10.04 19.94 -6.07
C LEU A 104 -10.61 18.58 -5.64
N LEU A 105 -9.98 17.94 -4.66
CA LEU A 105 -10.42 16.63 -4.15
C LEU A 105 -11.81 16.70 -3.50
N GLN A 106 -12.10 17.78 -2.75
CA GLN A 106 -13.42 18.02 -2.18
C GLN A 106 -14.48 18.17 -3.28
N SER A 107 -14.21 18.99 -4.29
CA SER A 107 -15.14 19.18 -5.40
C SER A 107 -15.40 17.89 -6.17
N TYR A 108 -14.35 17.09 -6.45
CA TYR A 108 -14.53 15.77 -7.06
C TYR A 108 -15.43 14.86 -6.20
N LEU A 109 -15.20 14.85 -4.88
CA LEU A 109 -16.01 14.07 -3.95
C LEU A 109 -17.47 14.53 -3.94
N ASP A 110 -17.73 15.84 -3.97
CA ASP A 110 -19.08 16.39 -3.95
C ASP A 110 -19.86 16.07 -5.23
N HIS A 111 -19.18 15.97 -6.38
CA HIS A 111 -19.80 15.61 -7.66
C HIS A 111 -20.02 14.11 -7.84
N THR A 112 -19.12 13.27 -7.33
CA THR A 112 -19.09 11.82 -7.64
C THR A 112 -19.46 10.93 -6.47
N CYS A 113 -19.36 11.43 -5.24
CA CYS A 113 -19.40 10.66 -4.00
C CYS A 113 -18.33 9.54 -3.92
N ASP A 114 -17.31 9.56 -4.80
CA ASP A 114 -16.25 8.55 -4.83
C ASP A 114 -15.18 8.83 -3.77
N VAL A 115 -15.50 8.42 -2.54
CA VAL A 115 -14.59 8.51 -1.39
C VAL A 115 -13.36 7.60 -1.52
N GLN A 116 -13.45 6.53 -2.33
CA GLN A 116 -12.34 5.60 -2.54
C GLN A 116 -11.23 6.30 -3.31
N SER A 117 -11.55 6.91 -4.46
CA SER A 117 -10.57 7.60 -5.29
C SER A 117 -9.83 8.69 -4.52
N VAL A 118 -10.57 9.54 -3.79
CA VAL A 118 -9.96 10.60 -2.97
C VAL A 118 -9.09 10.03 -1.84
N SER A 119 -9.55 8.99 -1.14
CA SER A 119 -8.77 8.36 -0.06
C SER A 119 -7.50 7.70 -0.59
N CYS A 120 -7.54 7.11 -1.78
CA CYS A 120 -6.37 6.52 -2.43
C CYS A 120 -5.37 7.60 -2.89
N VAL A 121 -5.84 8.70 -3.49
CA VAL A 121 -4.97 9.81 -3.92
C VAL A 121 -4.23 10.41 -2.73
N VAL A 122 -4.90 10.59 -1.59
CA VAL A 122 -4.30 11.11 -0.35
C VAL A 122 -3.12 10.27 0.14
N LEU A 123 -3.07 8.97 -0.14
CA LEU A 123 -1.94 8.12 0.24
C LEU A 123 -0.63 8.54 -0.48
N HIS A 124 -0.73 9.30 -1.55
CA HIS A 124 0.44 9.86 -2.23
C HIS A 124 0.81 11.27 -1.71
N ALA A 125 0.11 11.80 -0.71
CA ALA A 125 0.24 13.16 -0.22
C ALA A 125 0.46 13.22 1.31
N SER A 126 1.71 13.08 1.73
CA SER A 126 2.09 13.10 3.16
C SER A 126 1.67 14.38 3.90
N GLU A 127 1.59 15.51 3.18
CA GLU A 127 1.15 16.79 3.72
C GLU A 127 -0.35 16.84 4.05
N LEU A 128 -1.16 16.11 3.29
CA LEU A 128 -2.63 16.12 3.38
C LEU A 128 -3.19 15.16 4.43
N ILE A 129 -2.48 14.07 4.74
CA ILE A 129 -2.96 12.99 5.63
C ILE A 129 -3.37 13.48 7.02
N ARG A 130 -2.85 14.63 7.45
CA ARG A 130 -3.14 15.24 8.76
C ARG A 130 -4.31 16.23 8.74
N ASP A 131 -4.85 16.53 7.57
CA ASP A 131 -6.00 17.39 7.46
C ASP A 131 -7.25 16.69 8.03
N LYS A 132 -8.08 17.44 8.76
CA LYS A 132 -9.26 16.88 9.44
C LYS A 132 -10.30 16.35 8.46
N LYS A 133 -10.49 17.01 7.30
CA LYS A 133 -11.42 16.54 6.27
C LYS A 133 -10.92 15.24 5.66
N VAL A 134 -9.62 15.19 5.39
CA VAL A 134 -8.95 14.01 4.85
C VAL A 134 -9.07 12.82 5.81
N GLU A 135 -8.86 13.04 7.12
CA GLU A 135 -9.08 12.00 8.14
C GLU A 135 -10.52 11.47 8.15
N GLN A 136 -11.51 12.35 7.95
CA GLN A 136 -12.91 11.96 7.84
C GLN A 136 -13.17 11.12 6.58
N TRP A 137 -12.68 11.53 5.42
CA TRP A 137 -12.82 10.78 4.17
C TRP A 137 -12.23 9.38 4.29
N MET A 138 -11.01 9.28 4.82
CA MET A 138 -10.38 7.99 5.09
C MET A 138 -11.25 7.14 6.03
N GLN A 139 -11.76 7.70 7.13
CA GLN A 139 -12.59 6.94 8.05
C GLN A 139 -13.93 6.50 7.45
N ILE A 140 -14.50 7.26 6.50
CA ILE A 140 -15.69 6.87 5.75
C ILE A 140 -15.36 5.71 4.81
N TYR A 141 -14.28 5.81 4.02
CA TYR A 141 -13.85 4.73 3.13
C TYR A 141 -13.54 3.43 3.91
N ARG A 142 -12.87 3.56 5.06
CA ARG A 142 -12.61 2.44 5.98
C ARG A 142 -13.92 1.76 6.40
N ARG A 143 -14.92 2.54 6.82
CA ARG A 143 -16.25 2.03 7.18
C ARG A 143 -16.98 1.36 6.01
N LEU A 144 -16.82 1.88 4.80
CA LEU A 144 -17.42 1.31 3.59
C LEU A 144 -16.84 -0.08 3.31
N LEU A 145 -15.50 -0.18 3.29
CA LEU A 145 -14.81 -1.47 3.14
C LEU A 145 -15.22 -2.46 4.23
N ASP A 146 -15.37 -1.97 5.47
CA ASP A 146 -15.82 -2.81 6.57
C ASP A 146 -17.27 -3.31 6.37
N THR A 147 -18.17 -2.44 5.93
CA THR A 147 -19.56 -2.79 5.63
C THR A 147 -19.66 -3.84 4.53
N TRP A 148 -18.81 -3.73 3.50
CA TRP A 148 -18.72 -4.69 2.39
C TRP A 148 -17.89 -5.93 2.71
N ARG A 149 -17.35 -6.04 3.94
CA ARG A 149 -16.50 -7.14 4.40
C ARG A 149 -15.22 -7.32 3.57
N LEU A 150 -14.73 -6.23 2.98
CA LEU A 150 -13.49 -6.20 2.19
C LEU A 150 -12.26 -6.03 3.09
N TRP A 151 -12.09 -6.97 4.03
CA TRP A 151 -11.09 -6.89 5.10
C TRP A 151 -9.65 -6.87 4.58
N HIS A 152 -9.37 -7.56 3.47
CA HIS A 152 -8.02 -7.60 2.89
C HIS A 152 -7.64 -6.25 2.26
N GLN A 153 -8.57 -5.64 1.53
CA GLN A 153 -8.40 -4.31 0.94
C GLN A 153 -8.27 -3.26 2.04
N ARG A 154 -9.10 -3.38 3.08
CA ARG A 154 -9.05 -2.57 4.29
C ARG A 154 -7.68 -2.63 4.97
N ALA A 155 -7.13 -3.83 5.17
CA ALA A 155 -5.82 -4.04 5.75
C ALA A 155 -4.69 -3.46 4.87
N LYS A 156 -4.77 -3.65 3.55
CA LYS A 156 -3.81 -3.06 2.60
C LYS A 156 -3.82 -1.53 2.69
N PHE A 157 -5.00 -0.91 2.69
CA PHE A 157 -5.15 0.54 2.84
C PHE A 157 -4.52 1.04 4.15
N ASP A 158 -4.79 0.39 5.28
CA ASP A 158 -4.17 0.74 6.56
C ASP A 158 -2.64 0.60 6.54
N MET A 159 -2.11 -0.46 5.93
CA MET A 159 -0.67 -0.64 5.80
C MET A 159 -0.01 0.51 5.04
N PHE A 160 -0.61 0.95 3.93
CA PHE A 160 -0.10 2.10 3.18
C PHE A 160 -0.21 3.38 4.01
N LEU A 161 -1.34 3.63 4.65
CA LEU A 161 -1.54 4.80 5.51
C LEU A 161 -0.50 4.85 6.65
N HIS A 162 -0.23 3.72 7.30
CA HIS A 162 0.78 3.61 8.35
C HIS A 162 2.20 3.81 7.85
N ALA A 163 2.52 3.39 6.62
CA ALA A 163 3.83 3.62 6.04
C ALA A 163 4.13 5.12 5.89
N ILE A 164 3.10 5.91 5.54
CA ILE A 164 3.23 7.35 5.31
C ILE A 164 3.17 8.13 6.63
N ASP A 165 2.31 7.74 7.58
CA ASP A 165 2.26 8.34 8.93
C ASP A 165 3.09 7.53 9.94
N SER A 166 4.41 7.51 9.75
CA SER A 166 5.38 6.76 10.58
C SER A 166 5.38 7.17 12.06
N ARG A 167 4.64 8.23 12.43
CA ARG A 167 4.49 8.72 13.81
C ARG A 167 3.40 7.97 14.59
N LYS A 168 2.41 7.37 13.93
CA LYS A 168 1.39 6.52 14.58
C LYS A 168 1.88 5.06 14.58
N LYS A 169 2.79 4.72 15.49
CA LYS A 169 3.05 3.31 15.81
C LYS A 169 1.80 2.74 16.48
N VAL A 170 1.15 1.76 15.84
CA VAL A 170 0.09 1.00 16.49
C VAL A 170 0.70 0.36 17.74
N PRO A 171 0.15 0.59 18.94
CA PRO A 171 0.63 -0.07 20.14
C PRO A 171 0.57 -1.58 19.96
N GLU A 172 1.58 -2.31 20.44
CA GLU A 172 1.49 -3.78 20.49
C GLU A 172 0.26 -4.17 21.34
N GLN A 173 -0.73 -4.83 20.73
CA GLN A 173 -1.98 -5.21 21.40
C GLN A 173 -1.95 -6.64 21.96
N THR A 174 -0.98 -7.45 21.52
CA THR A 174 -0.86 -8.87 21.90
C THR A 174 0.55 -9.17 22.38
N TYR A 175 0.66 -9.80 23.55
CA TYR A 175 1.93 -10.17 24.15
C TYR A 175 1.96 -11.65 24.45
N VAL A 176 3.09 -12.31 24.18
CA VAL A 176 3.33 -13.69 24.60
C VAL A 176 4.00 -13.66 25.96
N HIS A 177 3.43 -14.32 26.96
CA HIS A 177 3.98 -14.42 28.30
C HIS A 177 4.48 -15.84 28.61
N CYS A 178 5.42 -15.94 29.54
CA CYS A 178 5.88 -17.19 30.09
C CYS A 178 4.74 -17.84 30.88
N HIS A 179 4.49 -19.13 30.65
CA HIS A 179 3.48 -19.88 31.40
C HIS A 179 3.81 -19.96 32.91
N PHE A 180 5.09 -19.95 33.26
CA PHE A 180 5.52 -20.20 34.64
C PHE A 180 5.63 -18.93 35.50
N CYS A 181 6.19 -17.85 34.96
CA CYS A 181 6.42 -16.62 35.72
C CYS A 181 5.64 -15.41 35.19
N SER A 182 4.80 -15.60 34.16
CA SER A 182 3.99 -14.54 33.51
C SER A 182 4.75 -13.36 32.90
N SER A 183 6.09 -13.34 32.97
CA SER A 183 6.90 -12.33 32.30
C SER A 183 6.80 -12.48 30.77
N PRO A 184 6.84 -11.40 29.98
CA PRO A 184 6.90 -11.46 28.53
C PRO A 184 7.99 -12.43 28.03
N VAL A 185 7.80 -13.04 26.86
CA VAL A 185 8.81 -13.94 26.26
C VAL A 185 9.77 -13.19 25.35
N SER A 186 9.31 -12.12 24.69
CA SER A 186 10.15 -11.17 23.96
C SER A 186 10.54 -9.99 24.86
N PRO A 187 11.77 -9.46 24.73
CA PRO A 187 12.10 -8.15 25.27
C PRO A 187 11.41 -7.07 24.43
N SER A 188 10.09 -6.93 24.53
CA SER A 188 9.40 -5.71 24.07
C SER A 188 9.83 -4.54 24.97
N LEU A 189 9.59 -3.29 24.57
CA LEU A 189 9.99 -2.07 25.31
C LEU A 189 9.54 -2.06 26.80
N LEU A 190 8.56 -2.90 27.16
CA LEU A 190 8.13 -3.20 28.52
C LEU A 190 9.20 -3.94 29.36
N SER A 191 9.97 -4.86 28.78
CA SER A 191 11.05 -5.58 29.46
C SER A 191 12.26 -4.69 29.77
N SER A 192 12.47 -3.62 29.02
CA SER A 192 13.51 -2.62 29.32
C SER A 192 13.20 -1.77 30.55
N ARG A 193 11.93 -1.63 30.94
CA ARG A 193 11.55 -0.88 32.16
C ARG A 193 11.73 -1.69 33.45
N SER A 194 11.75 -3.02 33.39
CA SER A 194 11.94 -3.86 34.59
C SER A 194 13.41 -4.09 34.96
N ILE A 195 14.37 -3.67 34.13
CA ILE A 195 15.81 -3.86 34.37
C ILE A 195 16.42 -2.72 35.20
N GLN A 196 15.66 -1.64 35.46
CA GLN A 196 16.14 -0.51 36.27
C GLN A 196 15.97 -0.70 37.80
N SER A 197 15.38 -1.81 38.26
CA SER A 197 15.22 -2.09 39.69
C SER A 197 15.91 -3.41 40.05
N GLY A 198 17.10 -3.32 40.64
CA GLY A 198 17.80 -4.45 41.27
C GLY A 198 18.92 -5.04 40.43
N GLY A 199 20.16 -4.76 40.84
CA GLY A 199 21.38 -5.02 40.08
C GLY A 199 21.71 -6.49 39.78
N SER A 200 22.36 -6.70 38.63
CA SER A 200 23.65 -7.39 38.53
C SER A 200 24.15 -7.28 37.09
N HIS A 201 25.39 -6.83 36.91
CA HIS A 201 26.10 -6.84 35.64
C HIS A 201 26.10 -8.23 35.01
N MET A 202 25.65 -8.35 33.76
CA MET A 202 26.19 -9.36 32.84
C MET A 202 26.56 -8.70 31.51
N ARG A 203 27.87 -8.55 31.33
CA ARG A 203 28.52 -8.15 30.08
C ARG A 203 28.29 -9.25 29.04
N PHE A 204 27.59 -8.95 27.95
CA PHE A 204 27.78 -9.67 26.69
C PHE A 204 28.77 -8.89 25.83
N GLY A 205 30.06 -9.14 26.08
CA GLY A 205 31.12 -8.78 25.16
C GLY A 205 31.23 -9.87 24.08
N GLY A 206 31.02 -9.51 22.82
CA GLY A 206 31.17 -10.42 21.69
C GLY A 206 30.59 -9.82 20.42
N ARG A 207 31.45 -9.27 19.56
CA ARG A 207 31.12 -8.87 18.19
C ARG A 207 30.53 -10.08 17.45
N GLY A 208 29.27 -9.96 17.03
CA GLY A 208 28.54 -11.00 16.31
C GLY A 208 27.06 -11.01 16.71
N GLN A 209 26.29 -10.06 16.18
CA GLN A 209 24.83 -10.05 16.30
C GLN A 209 24.25 -11.25 15.54
N SER A 210 24.25 -12.42 16.16
CA SER A 210 23.31 -13.47 15.81
C SER A 210 22.13 -13.35 16.78
N THR A 211 20.95 -13.06 16.22
CA THR A 211 19.67 -13.01 16.91
C THR A 211 19.26 -14.42 17.33
N LEU A 212 19.99 -15.02 18.27
CA LEU A 212 19.65 -16.32 18.85
C LEU A 212 18.38 -16.14 19.68
N LYS A 213 17.23 -16.45 19.07
CA LYS A 213 15.93 -16.44 19.75
C LYS A 213 16.03 -17.33 21.01
N PRO A 214 15.69 -16.80 22.20
CA PRO A 214 15.90 -17.52 23.45
C PRO A 214 15.04 -18.78 23.49
N LYS A 215 15.63 -19.92 23.91
CA LYS A 215 14.92 -21.22 24.06
C LYS A 215 14.27 -21.39 25.45
N ALA A 216 14.46 -20.41 26.32
CA ALA A 216 14.02 -20.38 27.71
C ALA A 216 13.58 -18.95 28.08
N CYS A 217 12.75 -18.82 29.12
CA CYS A 217 12.34 -17.53 29.65
C CYS A 217 13.56 -16.72 30.14
N TYR A 218 13.64 -15.43 29.80
CA TYR A 218 14.76 -14.59 30.23
C TYR A 218 14.74 -14.28 31.74
N VAL A 219 13.56 -14.35 32.39
CA VAL A 219 13.39 -14.14 33.84
C VAL A 219 13.62 -15.43 34.62
N CYS A 220 12.72 -16.41 34.51
CA CYS A 220 12.75 -17.61 35.34
C CYS A 220 13.59 -18.76 34.77
N ARG A 221 14.18 -18.61 33.58
CA ARG A 221 15.02 -19.60 32.89
C ARG A 221 14.34 -20.95 32.56
N LYS A 222 13.05 -21.10 32.85
CA LYS A 222 12.27 -22.30 32.46
C LYS A 222 12.13 -22.40 30.93
N PRO A 223 12.10 -23.62 30.37
CA PRO A 223 12.06 -23.83 28.93
C PRO A 223 10.79 -23.24 28.30
N LEU A 224 10.92 -22.69 27.09
CA LEU A 224 9.77 -22.27 26.30
C LEU A 224 9.02 -23.47 25.71
N PRO A 225 7.75 -23.30 25.29
CA PRO A 225 6.94 -24.37 24.71
C PRO A 225 7.65 -25.11 23.58
N ARG A 226 7.45 -26.43 23.50
CA ARG A 226 8.03 -27.28 22.47
C ARG A 226 7.05 -27.49 21.33
N CYS A 227 7.59 -27.66 20.12
CA CYS A 227 6.81 -28.18 19.03
C CYS A 227 6.38 -29.61 19.32
N SER A 228 5.07 -29.87 19.24
CA SER A 228 4.47 -31.19 19.43
C SER A 228 5.06 -32.29 18.54
N LEU A 229 5.60 -31.92 17.38
CA LEU A 229 6.15 -32.85 16.39
C LEU A 229 7.67 -33.00 16.52
N CYS A 230 8.43 -31.91 16.37
CA CYS A 230 9.91 -31.99 16.40
C CYS A 230 10.53 -31.82 17.79
N GLN A 231 9.73 -31.58 18.82
CA GLN A 231 10.15 -31.44 20.23
C GLN A 231 11.16 -30.30 20.52
N MET A 232 11.47 -29.48 19.53
CA MET A 232 12.35 -28.33 19.72
C MET A 232 11.57 -27.15 20.32
N ASN A 233 12.24 -26.38 21.21
CA ASN A 233 11.64 -25.23 21.89
C ASN A 233 11.36 -24.08 20.92
N MET A 234 10.31 -23.31 21.22
CA MET A 234 10.03 -22.02 20.60
C MET A 234 11.28 -21.13 20.59
N GLY A 235 11.59 -20.57 19.43
CA GLY A 235 12.84 -19.83 19.18
C GLY A 235 13.88 -20.64 18.40
N THR A 236 13.77 -21.97 18.33
CA THR A 236 14.54 -22.73 17.34
C THR A 236 13.91 -22.60 15.95
N THR A 237 14.72 -22.57 14.90
CA THR A 237 14.19 -22.74 13.54
C THR A 237 13.74 -24.19 13.38
N SER A 238 12.62 -24.40 12.71
CA SER A 238 12.17 -25.72 12.26
C SER A 238 13.36 -26.39 11.58
N GLY A 239 13.82 -27.55 12.08
CA GLY A 239 15.00 -28.25 11.56
C GLY A 239 14.87 -28.78 10.13
N THR A 240 13.94 -28.25 9.31
CA THR A 240 13.62 -28.65 7.94
C THR A 240 14.77 -28.49 6.95
N SER A 241 15.90 -27.87 7.35
CA SER A 241 17.12 -27.89 6.54
C SER A 241 18.04 -29.11 6.79
N LYS A 242 17.79 -29.95 7.80
CA LYS A 242 18.76 -30.98 8.23
C LYS A 242 18.26 -32.43 8.32
N LEU A 243 17.01 -32.73 7.94
CA LEU A 243 16.48 -34.10 7.95
C LEU A 243 16.25 -34.71 6.56
N LEU A 244 16.70 -34.04 5.49
CA LEU A 244 16.86 -34.70 4.19
C LEU A 244 18.21 -35.42 4.17
N PRO A 245 18.30 -36.68 3.67
CA PRO A 245 19.58 -37.36 3.47
C PRO A 245 20.48 -36.46 2.62
N GLN A 246 21.74 -36.28 3.03
CA GLN A 246 22.73 -35.52 2.28
C GLN A 246 22.80 -36.02 0.84
N ARG A 247 22.12 -35.33 -0.07
CA ARG A 247 22.35 -35.44 -1.50
C ARG A 247 23.07 -34.18 -1.94
N ASN A 248 24.36 -34.38 -2.20
CA ASN A 248 25.34 -33.54 -2.86
C ASN A 248 25.01 -32.05 -3.09
N LYS A 249 25.90 -31.22 -2.51
CA LYS A 249 26.33 -29.88 -2.95
C LYS A 249 25.86 -29.48 -4.35
N SER A 250 24.76 -28.73 -4.46
CA SER A 250 24.53 -27.68 -5.47
C SER A 250 23.10 -27.14 -5.42
N SER A 251 22.76 -26.37 -4.39
CA SER A 251 21.66 -25.41 -4.51
C SER A 251 21.95 -24.28 -3.54
N LYS A 252 22.35 -23.14 -4.11
CA LYS A 252 22.55 -21.88 -3.42
C LYS A 252 21.33 -21.62 -2.53
N ALA A 253 21.53 -21.71 -1.21
CA ALA A 253 20.63 -21.04 -0.28
C ALA A 253 20.60 -19.57 -0.72
N LEU A 254 19.41 -19.07 -1.03
CA LEU A 254 19.15 -17.70 -1.44
C LEU A 254 19.46 -16.77 -0.26
N GLN A 255 20.76 -16.54 0.00
CA GLN A 255 21.24 -15.34 0.65
C GLN A 255 21.19 -14.25 -0.40
N SER A 256 20.07 -13.54 -0.47
CA SER A 256 20.02 -12.25 -1.12
C SER A 256 20.77 -11.25 -0.25
N SER A 257 22.07 -11.17 -0.48
CA SER A 257 22.90 -10.03 -0.13
C SER A 257 22.60 -8.89 -1.12
N THR A 258 21.80 -7.91 -0.70
CA THR A 258 21.76 -6.59 -1.35
C THR A 258 21.33 -5.53 -0.34
N GLY A 259 22.21 -4.54 -0.15
CA GLY A 259 21.87 -3.13 0.04
C GLY A 259 21.19 -2.73 1.35
N GLY A 260 21.82 -1.79 2.08
CA GLY A 260 21.26 -1.16 3.27
C GLY A 260 19.86 -0.57 3.04
N GLY A 261 18.98 -0.86 4.00
CA GLY A 261 17.62 -0.35 4.10
C GLY A 261 16.86 -1.26 5.06
N ASP A 262 16.27 -0.69 6.11
CA ASP A 262 15.57 -1.36 7.23
C ASP A 262 14.27 -2.09 6.81
N ASN A 263 14.32 -2.92 5.77
CA ASN A 263 13.27 -3.87 5.44
C ASN A 263 13.56 -5.18 6.19
N ALA A 264 13.06 -5.26 7.42
CA ALA A 264 13.00 -6.51 8.16
C ALA A 264 12.35 -7.58 7.27
N VAL A 265 13.15 -8.51 6.75
CA VAL A 265 12.68 -9.68 6.01
C VAL A 265 11.64 -10.37 6.88
N LYS A 266 10.36 -10.24 6.51
CA LYS A 266 9.26 -10.90 7.23
C LYS A 266 9.56 -12.40 7.18
N ALA A 267 9.81 -12.98 8.35
CA ALA A 267 10.08 -14.40 8.46
C ALA A 267 8.91 -15.19 7.85
N SER A 268 9.19 -16.17 6.98
CA SER A 268 8.16 -17.06 6.43
C SER A 268 7.31 -17.65 7.56
N PHE A 269 6.00 -17.82 7.32
CA PHE A 269 5.10 -18.48 8.28
C PHE A 269 5.59 -19.88 8.69
N ASP A 270 6.39 -20.55 7.84
CA ASP A 270 6.99 -21.86 8.12
C ASP A 270 7.85 -21.88 9.39
N VAL A 271 8.49 -20.76 9.71
CA VAL A 271 9.37 -20.62 10.88
C VAL A 271 8.67 -19.98 12.09
N TRP A 272 7.36 -19.70 11.97
CA TRP A 272 6.57 -19.19 13.08
C TRP A 272 6.19 -20.33 14.02
N PHE A 273 6.00 -20.00 15.29
CA PHE A 273 5.41 -20.93 16.25
C PHE A 273 3.92 -20.64 16.34
N THR A 274 3.08 -21.62 16.03
CA THR A 274 1.62 -21.50 16.06
C THR A 274 1.03 -22.46 17.08
N TRP A 275 -0.14 -22.13 17.63
CA TRP A 275 -0.79 -22.94 18.66
C TRP A 275 -2.31 -22.85 18.57
N CYS A 276 -2.98 -23.89 19.04
CA CYS A 276 -4.43 -23.88 19.20
C CYS A 276 -4.79 -23.10 20.48
N GLN A 277 -5.75 -22.18 20.40
CA GLN A 277 -6.18 -21.40 21.56
C GLN A 277 -6.94 -22.24 22.60
N SER A 278 -7.57 -23.34 22.18
CA SER A 278 -8.35 -24.22 23.06
C SER A 278 -7.47 -25.18 23.86
N CYS A 279 -6.61 -25.96 23.20
CA CYS A 279 -5.74 -26.93 23.89
C CYS A 279 -4.36 -26.39 24.26
N ARG A 280 -3.97 -25.19 23.77
CA ARG A 280 -2.67 -24.54 23.99
C ARG A 280 -1.45 -25.33 23.50
N HIS A 281 -1.66 -26.45 22.80
CA HIS A 281 -0.61 -27.17 22.10
C HIS A 281 -0.30 -26.51 20.77
N GLY A 282 0.96 -26.63 20.35
CA GLY A 282 1.45 -25.93 19.19
C GLY A 282 2.75 -26.50 18.64
N GLY A 283 3.36 -25.75 17.73
CA GLY A 283 4.60 -26.12 17.07
C GLY A 283 4.96 -25.18 15.95
N HIS A 284 5.98 -25.59 15.19
CA HIS A 284 6.39 -24.83 14.02
C HIS A 284 5.31 -24.88 12.93
N GLY A 285 5.10 -23.75 12.27
CA GLY A 285 4.06 -23.59 11.26
C GLY A 285 4.15 -24.61 10.12
N CYS A 286 5.36 -24.97 9.68
CA CYS A 286 5.55 -26.03 8.68
C CYS A 286 5.11 -27.41 9.19
N HIS A 287 5.56 -27.83 10.37
CA HIS A 287 5.22 -29.16 10.90
C HIS A 287 3.72 -29.29 11.19
N LEU A 288 3.09 -28.24 11.72
CA LEU A 288 1.65 -28.26 11.95
C LEU A 288 0.86 -28.26 10.64
N ARG A 289 1.31 -27.52 9.61
CA ARG A 289 0.69 -27.58 8.28
C ARG A 289 0.78 -28.98 7.68
N ASP A 290 1.95 -29.61 7.76
CA ASP A 290 2.16 -30.96 7.26
C ASP A 290 1.27 -31.98 8.00
N TRP A 291 1.20 -31.91 9.33
CA TRP A 291 0.33 -32.77 10.15
C TRP A 291 -1.14 -32.62 9.79
N PHE A 292 -1.64 -31.39 9.74
CA PHE A 292 -3.05 -31.10 9.50
C PHE A 292 -3.47 -31.27 8.03
N SER A 293 -2.54 -31.52 7.11
CA SER A 293 -2.88 -31.95 5.74
C SER A 293 -3.61 -33.30 5.70
N THR A 294 -3.41 -34.14 6.72
CA THR A 294 -3.95 -35.50 6.81
C THR A 294 -4.71 -35.78 8.11
N HIS A 295 -4.63 -34.88 9.10
CA HIS A 295 -5.24 -35.06 10.42
C HIS A 295 -6.13 -33.88 10.80
N SER A 296 -7.20 -34.13 11.56
CA SER A 296 -8.05 -33.08 12.14
C SER A 296 -7.81 -32.85 13.65
N GLU A 297 -7.06 -33.75 14.28
CA GLU A 297 -6.82 -33.80 15.73
C GLU A 297 -5.43 -33.29 16.11
N CYS A 298 -5.30 -32.86 17.36
CA CYS A 298 -4.05 -32.40 17.93
C CYS A 298 -2.94 -33.48 17.87
N PRO A 299 -1.71 -33.15 17.45
CA PRO A 299 -0.59 -34.10 17.40
C PRO A 299 -0.07 -34.57 18.77
N VAL A 300 -0.59 -34.00 19.87
CA VAL A 300 -0.18 -34.39 21.23
C VAL A 300 -0.94 -35.63 21.66
N THR A 301 -0.23 -36.71 21.94
CA THR A 301 -0.80 -37.97 22.44
C THR A 301 -1.70 -37.72 23.66
N GLY A 302 -2.93 -38.26 23.60
CA GLY A 302 -3.93 -38.10 24.67
C GLY A 302 -4.74 -36.80 24.60
N CYS A 303 -4.48 -35.91 23.63
CA CYS A 303 -5.29 -34.71 23.40
C CYS A 303 -6.36 -34.96 22.33
N ALA A 304 -7.64 -35.00 22.72
CA ALA A 304 -8.77 -35.19 21.79
C ALA A 304 -9.24 -33.89 21.09
N CYS A 305 -8.44 -32.82 21.12
CA CYS A 305 -8.83 -31.53 20.56
C CYS A 305 -8.86 -31.57 19.02
N LYS A 306 -10.00 -31.24 18.41
CA LYS A 306 -10.18 -31.11 16.95
C LYS A 306 -9.67 -29.76 16.44
N CYS A 307 -8.36 -29.51 16.59
CA CYS A 307 -7.74 -28.21 16.35
C CYS A 307 -8.11 -27.58 15.00
N MET A 308 -8.22 -28.36 13.93
CA MET A 308 -8.56 -27.85 12.60
C MET A 308 -10.01 -27.40 12.44
N GLN A 309 -10.93 -28.02 13.17
CA GLN A 309 -12.35 -27.67 13.11
C GLN A 309 -12.67 -26.42 13.93
N LEU A 310 -11.77 -26.06 14.85
CA LEU A 310 -11.86 -24.85 15.68
C LEU A 310 -11.29 -23.62 14.99
N ASP A 311 -10.56 -23.78 13.88
CA ASP A 311 -10.06 -22.68 13.07
C ASP A 311 -11.17 -22.18 12.14
N THR A 312 -11.96 -21.22 12.62
CA THR A 312 -13.10 -20.62 11.89
C THR A 312 -12.69 -19.89 10.61
N VAL A 313 -11.39 -19.65 10.39
CA VAL A 313 -10.86 -19.04 9.16
C VAL A 313 -10.72 -20.06 8.02
N GLY A 314 -10.63 -21.36 8.34
CA GLY A 314 -10.58 -22.44 7.34
C GLY A 314 -11.94 -22.83 6.76
N ALA A 315 -13.05 -22.28 7.29
CA ALA A 315 -14.41 -22.61 6.89
C ALA A 315 -14.97 -21.67 5.80
N PHE A 316 -14.14 -20.86 5.14
CA PHE A 316 -14.54 -20.17 3.93
C PHE A 316 -14.42 -21.15 2.76
N PRO A 317 -15.53 -21.54 2.09
CA PRO A 317 -15.40 -22.21 0.81
C PRO A 317 -14.61 -21.28 -0.12
N ALA A 318 -13.60 -21.84 -0.79
CA ALA A 318 -12.94 -21.16 -1.89
C ALA A 318 -14.03 -20.66 -2.85
N LEU A 319 -14.08 -19.35 -3.09
CA LEU A 319 -14.87 -18.76 -4.18
C LEU A 319 -14.19 -19.13 -5.50
N ASP A 320 -14.20 -20.42 -5.84
CA ASP A 320 -13.97 -20.90 -7.20
C ASP A 320 -15.28 -21.54 -7.64
N SER A 321 -15.79 -21.10 -8.78
CA SER A 321 -17.08 -21.43 -9.43
C SER A 321 -18.31 -20.58 -9.03
N MET A 322 -18.36 -19.36 -9.57
CA MET A 322 -19.62 -18.76 -10.04
C MET A 322 -19.37 -18.21 -11.44
N ASP A 323 -19.12 -19.12 -12.39
CA ASP A 323 -19.44 -18.91 -13.80
C ASP A 323 -20.79 -19.61 -14.04
N THR A 324 -21.86 -18.81 -14.08
CA THR A 324 -23.05 -18.95 -14.95
C THR A 324 -23.81 -17.64 -14.93
#